data_AF-E9Q1U0-F1
#
_entry.id   AF-E9Q1U0-F1
#
_cell.length_a   1.000
_cell.length_b   1.000
_cell.length_c   1.000
_cell.angle_alpha   90.00
_cell.angle_beta   90.00
_cell.angle_gamma   90.00
#
_symmetry.space_group_name_H-M   'P 1'
#
loop_
_entity.id
_entity.type
_entity.pdbx_description
1 polymer ?
#
loop_
_entity_poly.entity_id
_entity_poly.type
_entity_poly.pdbx_seq_one_letter_code
_entity_poly.pdbx_strand_id
1 'polypeptide(L)'
;MLPFASCLPGSLLLWAFLLLLLGAASPQDPEEPDSYTECTDGYEWDADSQHCRDVNECLTIPEACKGEMKCINHYGGYLCLPRSAAVISDLHGEGPPPPAAHAQQPNPCPQGYEPDEQESCVDVDECT
;
A
#
# COMPACT_ATOMS: atom_id res chain seq x y z
N MET A 1 12.93 -36.91 -75.64
CA MET A 1 11.80 -36.16 -75.04
C MET A 1 11.68 -36.60 -73.59
N LEU A 2 12.35 -35.91 -72.67
CA LEU A 2 12.16 -36.00 -71.22
C LEU A 2 12.26 -34.55 -70.71
N PRO A 3 11.27 -34.07 -69.95
CA PRO A 3 11.12 -32.65 -69.68
C PRO A 3 12.14 -32.17 -68.66
N PHE A 4 12.51 -30.91 -68.83
CA PHE A 4 13.38 -30.13 -67.99
C PHE A 4 13.01 -30.28 -66.50
N ALA A 5 13.98 -30.67 -65.70
CA ALA A 5 13.94 -30.48 -64.26
C ALA A 5 13.83 -28.98 -64.00
N SER A 6 12.64 -28.51 -63.65
CA SER A 6 12.38 -27.13 -63.29
C SER A 6 13.07 -26.83 -61.96
N CYS A 7 14.27 -26.23 -62.01
CA CYS A 7 14.82 -25.50 -60.89
C CYS A 7 13.86 -24.35 -60.57
N LEU A 8 12.99 -24.53 -59.58
CA LEU A 8 12.26 -23.40 -59.02
C LEU A 8 13.31 -22.42 -58.46
N PRO A 9 13.28 -21.14 -58.88
CA PRO A 9 14.23 -20.15 -58.38
C PRO A 9 14.14 -20.12 -56.86
N GLY A 10 15.27 -20.20 -56.16
CA GLY A 10 15.32 -20.19 -54.68
C GLY A 10 14.56 -19.03 -54.03
N SER A 11 14.28 -17.97 -54.80
CA SER A 11 13.38 -16.86 -54.45
C SER A 11 11.94 -17.30 -54.14
N LEU A 12 11.36 -18.27 -54.87
CA LEU A 12 10.00 -18.75 -54.62
C LEU A 12 9.90 -19.58 -53.33
N LEU A 13 10.95 -20.33 -52.99
CA LEU A 13 11.02 -21.07 -51.73
C LEU A 13 11.16 -20.09 -50.55
N LEU A 14 11.98 -19.05 -50.70
CA LEU A 14 12.10 -17.97 -49.70
C LEU A 14 10.79 -17.23 -49.48
N TRP A 15 10.05 -16.93 -50.55
CA TRP A 15 8.72 -16.32 -50.47
C TRP A 15 7.69 -17.24 -49.81
N ALA A 16 7.71 -18.54 -50.14
CA ALA A 16 6.84 -19.52 -49.49
C ALA A 16 7.15 -19.67 -47.99
N PHE A 17 8.44 -19.64 -47.61
CA PHE A 17 8.87 -19.61 -46.21
C PHE A 17 8.43 -18.31 -45.50
N LEU A 18 8.55 -17.16 -46.16
CA LEU A 18 8.09 -15.88 -45.61
C LEU A 18 6.57 -15.85 -45.42
N LEU A 19 5.81 -16.41 -46.36
CA LEU A 19 4.36 -16.56 -46.26
C LEU A 19 3.93 -17.55 -45.16
N LEU A 20 4.68 -18.64 -44.96
CA LEU A 20 4.48 -19.57 -43.84
C LEU A 20 4.79 -18.92 -42.48
N LEU A 21 5.85 -18.11 -42.40
CA LEU A 21 6.21 -17.36 -41.19
C LEU A 21 5.19 -16.28 -40.86
N LEU A 22 4.65 -15.58 -41.87
CA LEU A 22 3.56 -14.61 -41.71
C LEU A 22 2.21 -15.27 -41.39
N GLY A 23 1.95 -16.47 -41.91
CA GLY A 23 0.73 -17.24 -41.65
C GLY A 23 0.66 -17.92 -40.29
N ALA A 24 1.77 -17.97 -39.55
CA ALA A 24 1.84 -18.43 -38.16
C ALA A 24 1.65 -17.31 -37.13
N ALA A 25 1.46 -16.06 -37.58
CA ALA A 25 0.97 -15.00 -36.71
C ALA A 25 -0.50 -15.27 -36.40
N SER A 26 -0.74 -16.09 -35.37
CA SER A 26 -2.04 -16.13 -34.72
C SER A 26 -2.45 -14.69 -34.42
N PRO A 27 -3.71 -14.27 -34.66
CA PRO A 27 -4.20 -13.10 -33.97
C PRO A 27 -3.91 -13.35 -32.49
N GLN A 28 -3.07 -12.50 -31.90
CA GLN A 28 -3.00 -12.41 -30.46
C GLN A 28 -4.42 -12.02 -30.08
N ASP A 29 -5.14 -12.94 -29.45
CA ASP A 29 -6.35 -12.56 -28.71
C ASP A 29 -5.91 -11.36 -27.88
N PRO A 30 -6.57 -10.18 -28.01
CA PRO A 30 -6.25 -9.08 -27.12
C PRO A 30 -6.38 -9.65 -25.72
N GLU A 31 -5.25 -9.73 -25.00
CA GLU A 31 -5.22 -10.18 -23.62
C GLU A 31 -6.38 -9.47 -22.94
N GLU A 32 -7.30 -10.28 -22.43
CA GLU A 32 -8.59 -9.83 -21.92
C GLU A 32 -8.33 -8.62 -21.03
N PRO A 33 -9.12 -7.53 -21.12
CA PRO A 33 -8.90 -6.39 -20.26
C PRO A 33 -9.03 -6.94 -18.85
N ASP A 34 -7.89 -7.07 -18.17
CA ASP A 34 -7.80 -7.47 -16.78
C ASP A 34 -8.75 -6.52 -16.08
N SER A 35 -9.93 -7.04 -15.74
CA SER A 35 -11.04 -6.24 -15.25
C SER A 35 -10.64 -5.87 -13.84
N TYR A 36 -9.78 -4.85 -13.73
CA TYR A 36 -9.18 -4.28 -12.52
C TYR A 36 -10.23 -3.55 -11.67
N THR A 37 -11.47 -4.02 -11.75
CA THR A 37 -12.64 -3.54 -11.04
C THR A 37 -12.78 -4.21 -9.67
N GLU A 38 -11.92 -5.18 -9.35
CA GLU A 38 -11.87 -5.78 -8.02
C GLU A 38 -10.87 -5.02 -7.15
N CYS A 39 -11.39 -4.40 -6.09
CA CYS A 39 -10.55 -3.74 -5.10
C CYS A 39 -9.77 -4.78 -4.29
N THR A 40 -8.54 -4.44 -3.91
CA THR A 40 -7.75 -5.26 -3.00
C THR A 40 -8.41 -5.33 -1.62
N ASP A 41 -8.06 -6.36 -0.83
CA ASP A 41 -8.52 -6.49 0.55
C ASP A 41 -8.31 -5.20 1.36
N GLY A 42 -9.32 -4.83 2.17
CA GLY A 42 -9.34 -3.56 2.92
C GLY A 42 -9.88 -2.37 2.12
N TYR A 43 -10.31 -2.57 0.88
CA TYR A 43 -10.90 -1.51 0.05
C TYR A 43 -12.25 -1.92 -0.55
N GLU A 44 -13.14 -0.95 -0.71
CA GLU A 44 -14.45 -1.11 -1.35
C GLU A 44 -14.56 -0.23 -2.59
N TRP A 45 -15.23 -0.73 -3.62
CA TRP A 45 -15.46 0.04 -4.84
C TRP A 45 -16.48 1.14 -4.59
N ASP A 46 -16.04 2.39 -4.69
CA ASP A 46 -16.92 3.55 -4.62
C ASP A 46 -17.37 3.95 -6.03
N ALA A 47 -18.66 3.73 -6.32
CA ALA A 47 -19.22 3.96 -7.65
C ALA A 47 -19.24 5.44 -8.05
N ASP A 48 -19.31 6.35 -7.07
CA ASP A 48 -19.37 7.79 -7.28
C ASP A 48 -17.99 8.35 -7.67
N SER A 49 -16.92 7.98 -6.94
CA SER A 49 -15.56 8.40 -7.27
C SER A 49 -14.88 7.52 -8.32
N GLN A 50 -15.47 6.37 -8.67
CA GLN A 50 -14.87 5.35 -9.54
C GLN A 50 -13.48 4.90 -9.06
N HIS A 51 -13.30 4.82 -7.75
CA HIS A 51 -12.04 4.42 -7.11
C HIS A 51 -12.29 3.43 -5.97
N CYS A 52 -11.26 2.64 -5.67
CA CYS A 52 -11.25 1.81 -4.47
C CYS A 52 -10.98 2.69 -3.25
N ARG A 53 -11.98 2.79 -2.38
CA ARG A 53 -11.91 3.55 -1.14
C ARG A 53 -11.52 2.62 0.00
N ASP A 54 -10.63 3.10 0.85
CA ASP A 54 -10.25 2.42 2.09
C ASP A 54 -11.49 2.17 2.98
N VAL A 55 -11.67 0.92 3.39
CA VAL A 55 -12.73 0.54 4.34
C VAL A 55 -12.26 0.92 5.73
N ASN A 56 -13.11 1.60 6.50
CA ASN A 56 -12.75 1.92 7.88
C ASN A 56 -13.16 0.80 8.84
N GLU A 57 -12.28 -0.16 9.09
CA GLU A 57 -12.57 -1.30 9.95
C GLU A 57 -12.82 -0.91 11.40
N CYS A 58 -12.28 0.23 11.86
CA CYS A 58 -12.57 0.74 13.20
C CYS A 58 -14.05 1.12 13.39
N LEU A 59 -14.78 1.40 12.30
CA LEU A 59 -16.21 1.69 12.32
C LEU A 59 -17.06 0.46 11.98
N THR A 60 -16.55 -0.45 11.15
CA THR A 60 -17.32 -1.61 10.66
C THR A 60 -17.15 -2.86 11.54
N ILE A 61 -16.03 -3.02 12.24
CA ILE A 61 -15.72 -4.16 13.10
C ILE A 61 -15.85 -3.78 14.58
N PRO A 62 -16.87 -4.28 15.30
CA PRO A 62 -16.96 -4.11 16.75
C PRO A 62 -15.78 -4.77 17.45
N GLU A 63 -15.16 -4.09 18.42
CA GLU A 63 -14.00 -4.61 19.17
C GLU A 63 -12.83 -5.02 18.25
N ALA A 64 -12.60 -4.29 17.15
CA ALA A 64 -11.49 -4.52 16.23
C ALA A 64 -10.14 -4.67 16.96
N CYS A 65 -9.96 -3.93 18.05
CA CYS A 65 -8.83 -4.05 18.95
C CYS A 65 -9.23 -4.66 20.29
N LYS A 66 -8.39 -5.54 20.83
CA LYS A 66 -8.58 -6.20 22.13
C LYS A 66 -7.93 -5.40 23.25
N GLY A 67 -8.50 -5.47 24.46
CA GLY A 67 -7.92 -4.88 25.67
C GLY A 67 -7.95 -3.35 25.67
N GLU A 68 -6.97 -2.72 26.33
CA GLU A 68 -6.85 -1.25 26.44
C GLU A 68 -6.20 -0.60 25.20
N MET A 69 -6.54 -1.12 24.02
CA MET A 69 -6.00 -0.67 22.74
C MET A 69 -7.02 0.20 22.01
N LYS A 70 -6.54 1.21 21.30
CA LYS A 70 -7.33 2.10 20.44
C LYS A 70 -7.15 1.68 18.99
N CYS A 71 -8.26 1.55 18.27
CA CYS A 71 -8.26 1.33 16.83
C CYS A 71 -8.00 2.65 16.10
N ILE A 72 -7.07 2.63 15.15
CA ILE A 72 -6.72 3.74 14.27
C ILE A 72 -6.84 3.25 12.82
N ASN A 73 -7.70 3.89 12.04
CA ASN A 73 -7.87 3.56 10.63
C ASN A 73 -6.60 3.90 9.84
N HIS A 74 -6.19 3.03 8.92
CA HIS A 74 -5.01 3.24 8.09
C HIS A 74 -5.19 2.58 6.72
N TYR A 75 -4.61 3.13 5.66
CA TYR A 75 -4.76 2.57 4.31
C TYR A 75 -4.56 1.05 4.24
N GLY A 76 -5.59 0.35 3.77
CA GLY A 76 -5.68 -1.10 3.64
C GLY A 76 -5.97 -1.86 4.93
N GLY A 77 -6.36 -1.18 6.02
CA GLY A 77 -6.71 -1.81 7.28
C GLY A 77 -6.72 -0.89 8.51
N TYR A 78 -6.27 -1.42 9.65
CA TYR A 78 -6.25 -0.68 10.90
C TYR A 78 -5.07 -1.06 11.79
N LEU A 79 -4.69 -0.12 12.66
CA LEU A 79 -3.67 -0.30 13.69
C LEU A 79 -4.31 -0.30 15.06
N CYS A 80 -3.89 -1.24 15.91
CA CYS A 80 -4.22 -1.25 17.33
C CYS A 80 -3.03 -0.73 18.11
N LEU A 81 -3.20 0.43 18.75
CA LEU A 81 -2.14 1.07 19.54
C LEU A 81 -2.60 1.28 20.98
N PRO A 82 -1.69 1.28 21.98
CA PRO A 82 -2.05 1.62 23.34
C PRO A 82 -2.72 2.99 23.39
N ARG A 83 -3.69 3.19 24.28
CA ARG A 83 -4.33 4.50 24.47
C ARG A 83 -3.34 5.61 24.85
N SER A 84 -2.16 5.25 25.37
CA SER A 84 -1.06 6.16 25.70
C SER A 84 -0.17 6.54 24.50
N ALA A 85 -0.35 5.92 23.33
CA ALA A 85 0.46 6.23 22.15
C ALA A 85 0.12 7.63 21.62
N ALA A 86 1.09 8.55 21.69
CA ALA A 86 1.05 9.84 21.01
C ALA A 86 1.37 9.63 19.51
N VAL A 87 0.38 9.13 18.76
CA VAL A 87 0.50 9.03 17.30
C VAL A 87 0.30 10.44 16.76
N ILE A 88 1.35 11.01 16.16
CA ILE A 88 1.31 12.30 15.47
C ILE A 88 0.28 12.17 14.35
N SER A 89 -0.96 12.55 14.62
CA SER A 89 -2.05 12.68 13.64
C SER A 89 -2.19 14.15 13.26
N ASP A 90 -1.07 14.80 12.97
CA ASP A 90 -1.04 16.17 12.47
C ASP A 90 -1.23 16.15 10.96
N LEU A 91 -2.45 15.88 10.51
CA LEU A 91 -2.91 16.39 9.21
C LEU A 91 -4.34 16.92 9.19
N HIS A 92 -5.15 16.76 10.24
CA HIS A 92 -6.43 17.47 10.36
C HIS A 92 -6.65 17.93 11.80
N GLY A 93 -6.01 19.05 12.13
CA GLY A 93 -6.27 19.79 13.36
C GLY A 93 -7.72 20.25 13.40
N GLU A 94 -8.47 19.75 14.39
CA GLU A 94 -9.53 20.44 15.14
C GLU A 94 -10.07 19.46 16.19
N GLY A 95 -9.18 19.02 17.08
CA GLY A 95 -9.57 18.47 18.37
C GLY A 95 -9.32 19.52 19.45
N PRO A 96 -10.19 19.69 20.45
CA PRO A 96 -9.81 20.45 21.64
C PRO A 96 -8.52 19.84 22.20
N PRO A 97 -7.58 20.69 22.68
CA PRO A 97 -6.33 20.19 23.22
C PRO A 97 -6.62 19.12 24.26
N PRO A 98 -5.84 18.02 24.30
CA PRO A 98 -5.99 17.04 25.36
C PRO A 98 -5.98 17.77 26.70
N PRO A 99 -6.85 17.41 27.66
CA PRO A 99 -6.88 18.07 28.95
C PRO A 99 -5.45 18.07 29.48
N ALA A 100 -4.92 19.28 29.72
CA ALA A 100 -3.55 19.46 30.16
C ALA A 100 -3.30 18.48 31.29
N ALA A 101 -2.43 17.49 31.04
CA ALA A 101 -2.05 16.52 32.04
C ALA A 101 -1.61 17.33 33.26
N HIS A 102 -2.30 17.09 34.38
CA HIS A 102 -2.10 17.85 35.60
C HIS A 102 -0.61 17.86 35.94
N ALA A 103 0.01 19.02 35.75
CA ALA A 103 1.37 19.28 36.15
C ALA A 103 1.41 19.22 37.68
N GLN A 104 1.97 18.14 38.21
CA GLN A 104 2.49 18.09 39.57
C GLN A 104 3.44 16.89 39.72
N GLN A 105 4.68 17.05 39.25
CA GLN A 105 5.91 16.73 39.99
C GLN A 105 7.13 17.31 39.23
N PRO A 106 8.26 17.60 39.92
CA PRO A 106 9.03 18.84 39.80
C PRO A 106 10.14 18.77 38.75
N ASN A 107 10.21 17.68 38.00
CA ASN A 107 11.18 17.50 36.93
C ASN A 107 10.54 17.93 35.59
N PRO A 108 11.16 18.87 34.87
CA PRO A 108 10.71 19.24 33.52
C PRO A 108 10.92 18.12 32.49
N CYS A 109 11.55 17.01 32.89
CA CYS A 109 11.90 15.89 32.03
C CYS A 109 11.00 14.66 32.25
N PRO A 110 10.65 13.94 31.17
CA PRO A 110 9.94 12.66 31.24
C PRO A 110 10.67 11.61 32.10
N GLN A 111 9.97 10.56 32.50
CA GLN A 111 10.57 9.44 33.24
C GLN A 111 11.68 8.77 32.41
N GLY A 112 12.86 8.57 33.03
CA GLY A 112 14.07 8.07 32.35
C GLY A 112 15.00 9.18 31.82
N TYR A 113 14.65 10.46 32.02
CA TYR A 113 15.43 11.61 31.57
C TYR A 113 15.72 12.59 32.71
N GLU A 114 16.90 13.22 32.69
CA GLU A 114 17.31 14.26 33.63
C GLU A 114 17.67 15.56 32.89
N PRO A 115 17.44 16.75 33.50
CA PRO A 115 17.82 18.02 32.88
C PRO A 115 19.35 18.22 32.94
N ASP A 116 19.93 18.67 31.83
CA ASP A 116 21.31 19.12 31.78
C ASP A 116 21.45 20.61 32.18
N GLU A 117 22.68 21.13 32.17
CA GLU A 117 22.99 22.54 32.50
C GLU A 117 22.33 23.55 31.53
N GLN A 118 21.72 23.10 30.43
CA GLN A 118 20.99 23.92 29.46
C GLN A 118 19.47 23.69 29.52
N GLU A 119 18.97 23.06 30.59
CA GLU A 119 17.56 22.70 30.77
C GLU A 119 17.03 21.75 29.67
N SER A 120 17.93 21.02 29.01
CA SER A 120 17.61 19.98 28.03
C SER A 120 17.55 18.62 28.70
N CYS A 121 16.57 17.81 28.33
CA CYS A 121 16.40 16.46 28.89
C CYS A 121 17.34 15.47 28.21
N VAL A 122 18.24 14.87 28.99
CA VAL A 122 19.15 13.81 28.54
C VAL A 122 18.72 12.47 29.11
N ASP A 123 18.81 11.42 28.29
CA ASP A 123 18.46 10.04 28.67
C ASP A 123 19.40 9.55 29.77
N VAL A 124 18.85 9.00 30.84
CA VAL A 124 19.63 8.40 31.91
C VAL A 124 20.09 7.04 31.43
N ASP A 125 21.40 6.82 31.36
CA ASP A 125 21.95 5.51 31.02
C ASP A 125 21.62 4.49 32.13
N GLU A 126 20.49 3.78 31.97
CA GLU A 126 20.05 2.69 32.86
C GLU A 126 20.82 1.37 32.62
N CYS A 127 21.79 1.39 31.70
CA CYS A 127 22.59 0.22 31.35
C CYS A 127 23.59 -0.11 32.47
N THR A 128 23.30 -1.16 33.24
CA THR A 128 24.19 -1.76 34.25
C THR A 128 24.91 -2.99 33.70
#